data_AF-A0A953TKD9-F1
#
_entry.id   AF-A0A953TKD9-F1
#
_cell.length_a   1.000
_cell.length_b   1.000
_cell.length_c   1.000
_cell.angle_alpha   90.00
_cell.angle_beta   90.00
_cell.angle_gamma   90.00
#
_symmetry.space_group_name_H-M   'P 1'
#
loop_
_entity.id
_entity.type
_entity.pdbx_description
1 polymer ?
#
loop_
_entity_poly.entity_id
_entity_poly.type
_entity_poly.pdbx_seq_one_letter_code
_entity_poly.pdbx_strand_id
1 'polypeptide(L)'
;MALWNSLRTTIVDPLLNLRVWLLQFLGNALLIAVFAWFLHIGDGSGGQIILSAVLAVLMIAGLLVIHGGTMNHALDVANARSRNNDQTAELMPAVKRAAAHLLPLLLWAVVFYLLESWIDRLEDYQYSFPGWLRSEFPAWLRKLISEPAIDRTYMLCVSFLRWTLLPALMLPLGLLCSDLGFRGLVSLRAWWRMVRSLRWWFVLFLTALLGVFFINALMNWKLNPQTASLGAEKVWLGLRLLAGYILAIAAWLITCGALAGNRLRADADTAGAVAATPVPAPVPVASAKA
;
A
#
# COMPACT_ATOMS: atom_id res chain seq x y z
N MET A 1 -21.97 15.10 -9.49
CA MET A 1 -21.38 15.78 -8.31
C MET A 1 -20.81 14.82 -7.26
N ALA A 2 -21.51 13.75 -6.86
CA ALA A 2 -21.02 12.81 -5.84
C ALA A 2 -19.68 12.11 -6.17
N LEU A 3 -19.48 11.69 -7.44
CA LEU A 3 -18.22 11.07 -7.88
C LEU A 3 -17.03 12.03 -7.78
N TRP A 4 -17.20 13.28 -8.24
CA TRP A 4 -16.17 14.33 -8.16
C TRP A 4 -15.77 14.64 -6.72
N ASN A 5 -16.75 14.86 -5.83
CA ASN A 5 -16.48 15.09 -4.41
C ASN A 5 -15.74 13.89 -3.79
N SER A 6 -16.07 12.69 -4.24
CA SER A 6 -15.42 11.49 -3.75
C SER A 6 -14.00 11.30 -4.29
N LEU A 7 -13.71 11.70 -5.52
CA LEU A 7 -12.35 11.69 -6.08
C LEU A 7 -11.50 12.78 -5.45
N ARG A 8 -12.03 14.01 -5.32
CA ARG A 8 -11.35 15.13 -4.64
C ARG A 8 -10.93 14.75 -3.22
N THR A 9 -11.84 14.16 -2.46
CA THR A 9 -11.56 13.72 -1.07
C THR A 9 -10.56 12.58 -0.97
N THR A 10 -10.41 11.78 -2.03
CA THR A 10 -9.44 10.67 -2.06
C THR A 10 -8.08 11.11 -2.57
N ILE A 11 -8.04 12.05 -3.51
CA ILE A 11 -6.81 12.42 -4.24
C ILE A 11 -6.23 13.72 -3.70
N VAL A 12 -7.05 14.76 -3.56
CA VAL A 12 -6.58 16.12 -3.25
C VAL A 12 -6.40 16.31 -1.76
N ASP A 13 -7.41 15.96 -0.96
CA ASP A 13 -7.38 16.24 0.48
C ASP A 13 -6.19 15.62 1.22
N PRO A 14 -5.77 14.36 0.93
CA PRO A 14 -4.59 13.79 1.58
C PRO A 14 -3.31 14.55 1.22
N LEU A 15 -3.24 15.12 0.01
CA LEU A 15 -2.07 15.86 -0.46
C LEU A 15 -1.96 17.27 0.16
N LEU A 16 -3.05 17.81 0.70
CA LEU A 16 -3.05 19.13 1.32
C LEU A 16 -2.74 19.08 2.83
N ASN A 17 -2.66 17.88 3.43
CA ASN A 17 -2.35 17.76 4.84
C ASN A 17 -0.83 17.88 5.08
N LEU A 18 -0.38 19.10 5.33
CA LEU A 18 1.04 19.41 5.55
C LEU A 18 1.67 18.59 6.69
N ARG A 19 0.92 18.31 7.77
CA ARG A 19 1.45 17.56 8.93
C ARG A 19 1.81 16.12 8.56
N VAL A 20 0.92 15.45 7.83
CA VAL A 20 1.15 14.08 7.36
C VAL A 20 2.24 14.05 6.29
N TRP A 21 2.25 15.05 5.40
CA TRP A 21 3.33 15.23 4.41
C TRP A 21 4.70 15.37 5.05
N LEU A 22 4.84 16.24 6.05
CA LEU A 22 6.09 16.44 6.76
C LEU A 22 6.51 15.18 7.53
N LEU A 23 5.56 14.47 8.16
CA LEU A 23 5.84 13.18 8.80
C LEU A 23 6.39 12.17 7.79
N GLN A 24 5.75 12.03 6.64
CA GLN A 24 6.19 11.09 5.60
C GLN A 24 7.51 11.52 4.96
N PHE A 25 7.67 12.80 4.67
CA PHE A 25 8.88 13.32 4.04
C PHE A 25 10.09 13.23 4.98
N LEU A 26 9.97 13.68 6.22
CA LEU A 26 11.09 13.67 7.17
C LEU A 26 11.30 12.27 7.76
N GLY A 27 10.22 11.55 8.04
CA GLY A 27 10.27 10.19 8.58
C GLY A 27 10.94 9.21 7.63
N ASN A 28 10.55 9.18 6.35
CA ASN A 28 11.19 8.30 5.38
C ASN A 28 12.62 8.77 5.06
N ALA A 29 12.90 10.07 5.02
CA ALA A 29 14.26 10.58 4.82
C ALA A 29 15.19 10.17 5.97
N LEU A 30 14.71 10.24 7.21
CA LEU A 30 15.44 9.75 8.37
C LEU A 30 15.68 8.24 8.29
N LEU A 31 14.67 7.44 7.92
CA LEU A 31 14.83 5.99 7.73
C LEU A 31 15.86 5.67 6.65
N ILE A 32 15.83 6.38 5.51
CA ILE A 32 16.83 6.22 4.44
C ILE A 32 18.23 6.59 4.93
N ALA A 33 18.36 7.69 5.69
CA ALA A 33 19.66 8.10 6.24
C ALA A 33 20.20 7.08 7.25
N VAL A 34 19.34 6.54 8.13
CA VAL A 34 19.70 5.47 9.06
C VAL A 34 20.07 4.20 8.32
N PHE A 35 19.34 3.83 7.26
CA PHE A 35 19.67 2.68 6.41
C PHE A 35 21.01 2.86 5.69
N ALA A 36 21.27 4.04 5.13
CA ALA A 36 22.54 4.36 4.51
C ALA A 36 23.70 4.28 5.51
N TRP A 37 23.52 4.76 6.73
CA TRP A 37 24.51 4.59 7.80
C TRP A 37 24.66 3.12 8.18
N PHE A 38 23.56 2.38 8.35
CA PHE A 38 23.58 0.95 8.66
C PHE A 38 24.47 0.14 7.69
N LEU A 39 24.46 0.46 6.39
CA LEU A 39 25.32 -0.18 5.39
C LEU A 39 26.83 0.06 5.58
N HIS A 40 27.23 1.04 6.39
CA HIS A 40 28.63 1.34 6.70
C HIS A 40 29.13 0.65 7.98
N ILE A 41 28.24 -0.05 8.71
CA ILE A 41 28.65 -0.83 9.89
C ILE A 41 29.34 -2.11 9.39
N GLY A 42 30.61 -2.29 9.73
CA GLY A 42 31.34 -3.52 9.42
C GLY A 42 30.96 -4.69 10.34
N ASP A 43 31.21 -5.93 9.90
CA ASP A 43 30.86 -7.16 10.64
C ASP A 43 32.02 -7.73 11.49
N GLY A 44 32.93 -6.87 11.95
CA GLY A 44 34.19 -7.29 12.58
C GLY A 44 34.09 -7.75 14.04
N SER A 45 32.97 -7.50 14.74
CA SER A 45 32.81 -7.82 16.16
C SER A 45 31.37 -8.16 16.54
N GLY A 46 31.18 -8.97 17.59
CA GLY A 46 29.84 -9.33 18.09
C GLY A 46 28.98 -8.12 18.49
N GLY A 47 29.60 -7.04 18.97
CA GLY A 47 28.90 -5.79 19.25
C GLY A 47 28.33 -5.10 18.01
N GLN A 48 29.03 -5.17 16.88
CA GLN A 48 28.53 -4.67 15.59
C GLN A 48 27.35 -5.50 15.09
N ILE A 49 27.37 -6.82 15.25
CA ILE A 49 26.25 -7.70 14.89
C ILE A 49 24.99 -7.35 15.70
N ILE A 50 25.13 -7.17 17.02
CA ILE A 50 24.00 -6.80 17.89
C ILE A 50 23.47 -5.42 17.51
N LEU A 51 24.34 -4.43 17.29
CA LEU A 51 23.94 -3.09 16.87
C LEU A 51 23.18 -3.13 15.54
N SER A 52 23.70 -3.88 14.55
CA SER A 52 23.07 -4.08 13.26
C SER A 52 21.67 -4.70 13.39
N ALA A 53 21.54 -5.75 14.21
CA ALA A 53 20.24 -6.38 14.47
C ALA A 53 19.24 -5.41 15.12
N VAL A 54 19.69 -4.65 16.13
CA VAL A 54 18.84 -3.65 16.80
C VAL A 54 18.41 -2.55 15.83
N LEU A 55 19.33 -2.02 15.03
CA LEU A 55 19.01 -1.00 14.03
C LEU A 55 18.02 -1.51 12.99
N ALA A 56 18.18 -2.74 12.50
CA ALA A 56 17.24 -3.35 11.57
C ALA A 56 15.82 -3.43 12.17
N VAL A 57 15.71 -3.88 13.42
CA VAL A 57 14.42 -3.95 14.13
C VAL A 57 13.81 -2.56 14.31
N LEU A 58 14.61 -1.56 14.70
CA LEU A 58 14.15 -0.18 14.89
C LEU A 58 13.70 0.46 13.56
N MET A 59 14.40 0.21 12.46
CA MET A 59 14.01 0.70 11.14
C MET A 59 12.68 0.09 10.70
N ILE A 60 12.53 -1.23 10.83
CA ILE A 60 11.27 -1.93 10.49
C ILE A 60 10.13 -1.40 11.36
N ALA A 61 10.35 -1.28 12.67
CA ALA A 61 9.35 -0.74 13.59
C ALA A 61 8.97 0.70 13.24
N GLY A 62 9.96 1.56 12.99
CA GLY A 62 9.74 2.96 12.59
C GLY A 62 8.93 3.07 11.30
N LEU A 63 9.29 2.27 10.28
CA LEU A 63 8.57 2.18 9.01
C LEU A 63 7.10 1.80 9.25
N LEU A 64 6.86 0.70 9.97
CA LEU A 64 5.50 0.22 10.25
C LEU A 64 4.67 1.23 11.05
N VAL A 65 5.28 1.93 12.02
CA VAL A 65 4.60 2.95 12.82
C VAL A 65 4.26 4.19 11.99
N ILE A 66 5.17 4.67 11.15
CA ILE A 66 4.93 5.84 10.28
C ILE A 66 3.83 5.53 9.26
N HIS A 67 3.93 4.40 8.56
CA HIS A 67 2.96 4.01 7.54
C HIS A 67 1.61 3.61 8.14
N GLY A 68 1.59 2.79 9.19
CA GLY A 68 0.37 2.43 9.92
C GLY A 68 -0.30 3.63 10.59
N GLY A 69 0.49 4.56 11.15
CA GLY A 69 -0.02 5.81 11.72
C GLY A 69 -0.68 6.71 10.68
N THR A 70 -0.14 6.73 9.46
CA THR A 70 -0.71 7.49 8.33
C THR A 70 -2.01 6.89 7.83
N MET A 71 -2.09 5.56 7.74
CA MET A 71 -3.33 4.84 7.46
C MET A 71 -4.41 5.15 8.52
N ASN A 72 -4.06 5.06 9.80
CA ASN A 72 -4.96 5.37 10.92
C ASN A 72 -5.44 6.82 10.90
N HIS A 73 -4.53 7.77 10.65
CA HIS A 73 -4.90 9.18 10.57
C HIS A 73 -5.85 9.45 9.40
N ALA A 74 -5.62 8.85 8.22
CA ALA A 74 -6.53 8.96 7.09
C ALA A 74 -7.93 8.39 7.43
N LEU A 75 -7.99 7.28 8.17
CA LEU A 75 -9.23 6.70 8.67
C LEU A 75 -9.93 7.62 9.67
N ASP A 76 -9.21 8.22 10.62
CA ASP A 76 -9.76 9.14 11.60
C ASP A 76 -10.33 10.42 10.93
N VAL A 77 -9.62 10.99 9.95
CA VAL A 77 -10.11 12.13 9.14
C VAL A 77 -11.38 11.77 8.38
N ALA A 78 -11.40 10.59 7.75
CA ALA A 78 -12.56 10.13 7.00
C ALA A 78 -13.78 9.90 7.93
N ASN A 79 -13.55 9.35 9.13
CA ASN A 79 -14.57 9.17 10.17
C ASN A 79 -15.13 10.51 10.66
N ALA A 80 -14.28 11.48 10.99
CA ALA A 80 -14.70 12.82 11.44
C ALA A 80 -15.61 13.49 10.41
N ARG A 81 -15.21 13.42 9.13
CA ARG A 81 -16.00 13.94 8.01
C ARG A 81 -17.34 13.23 7.85
N SER A 82 -17.37 11.90 7.94
CA SER A 82 -18.62 11.14 7.82
C SER A 82 -19.62 11.45 8.92
N ARG A 83 -19.16 11.95 10.07
CA ARG A 83 -20.00 12.34 11.21
C ARG A 83 -20.33 13.83 11.23
N ASN A 84 -19.95 14.60 10.19
CA ASN A 84 -20.05 16.06 10.14
C ASN A 84 -19.49 16.73 11.42
N ASN A 85 -18.39 16.18 11.95
CA ASN A 85 -17.72 16.74 13.11
C ASN A 85 -16.59 17.67 12.63
N ASP A 86 -16.59 18.93 13.09
CA ASP A 86 -15.58 19.95 12.73
C ASP A 86 -14.22 19.73 13.39
N GLN A 87 -14.07 18.67 14.20
CA GLN A 87 -12.80 18.33 14.82
C GLN A 87 -11.77 17.88 13.79
N THR A 88 -10.64 18.58 13.75
CA THR A 88 -9.47 18.17 12.99
C THR A 88 -8.86 16.93 13.65
N ALA A 89 -8.70 15.84 12.89
CA ALA A 89 -8.11 14.63 13.42
C ALA A 89 -6.65 14.88 13.83
N GLU A 90 -6.28 14.42 15.03
CA GLU A 90 -4.93 14.56 15.53
C GLU A 90 -4.01 13.45 14.99
N LEU A 91 -2.79 13.80 14.59
CA LEU A 91 -1.81 12.86 14.05
C LEU A 91 -1.21 11.95 15.14
N MET A 92 -0.93 12.52 16.32
CA MET A 92 -0.22 11.79 17.38
C MET A 92 -0.99 10.58 17.92
N PRO A 93 -2.32 10.65 18.17
CA PRO A 93 -3.09 9.47 18.57
C PRO A 93 -3.06 8.35 17.52
N ALA A 94 -3.10 8.68 16.23
CA ALA A 94 -3.05 7.71 15.16
C ALA A 94 -1.70 6.97 15.10
N VAL A 95 -0.59 7.70 15.27
CA VAL A 95 0.76 7.14 15.36
C VAL A 95 0.93 6.27 16.60
N LYS A 96 0.46 6.73 17.77
CA LYS A 96 0.49 5.95 19.01
C LYS A 96 -0.32 4.66 18.89
N ARG A 97 -1.47 4.69 18.20
CA ARG A 97 -2.28 3.50 17.91
C ARG A 97 -1.51 2.49 17.06
N ALA A 98 -0.83 2.96 16.01
CA ALA A 98 0.01 2.08 15.20
C ALA A 98 1.19 1.48 15.99
N ALA A 99 1.82 2.26 16.86
CA ALA A 99 2.87 1.78 17.76
C ALA A 99 2.36 0.73 18.77
N ALA A 100 1.16 0.94 19.35
CA ALA A 100 0.53 -0.05 20.22
C ALA A 100 0.19 -1.36 19.48
N HIS A 101 -0.06 -1.28 18.18
CA HIS A 101 -0.34 -2.42 17.30
C HIS A 101 0.89 -2.86 16.47
N LEU A 102 2.11 -2.59 16.96
CA LEU A 102 3.33 -2.93 16.23
C LEU A 102 3.45 -4.44 15.97
N LEU A 103 3.16 -5.29 16.96
CA LEU A 103 3.30 -6.75 16.82
C LEU A 103 2.41 -7.34 15.70
N PRO A 104 1.10 -7.06 15.64
CA PRO A 104 0.29 -7.54 14.51
C PRO A 104 0.69 -6.91 13.17
N LEU A 105 1.17 -5.66 13.15
CA LEU A 105 1.75 -5.06 11.94
C LEU A 105 3.03 -5.78 11.49
N LEU A 106 3.86 -6.22 12.42
CA LEU A 106 5.09 -6.96 12.15
C LEU A 106 4.78 -8.34 11.59
N LEU A 107 3.78 -9.03 12.15
CA LEU A 107 3.27 -10.29 11.60
C LEU A 107 2.72 -10.11 10.18
N TRP A 108 1.93 -9.05 9.96
CA TRP A 108 1.45 -8.69 8.61
C TRP A 108 2.62 -8.43 7.65
N ALA A 109 3.65 -7.70 8.09
CA ALA A 109 4.81 -7.37 7.27
C ALA A 109 5.63 -8.62 6.90
N VAL A 110 5.77 -9.58 7.83
CA VAL A 110 6.42 -10.87 7.55
C VAL A 110 5.63 -11.63 6.48
N VAL A 111 4.30 -11.70 6.59
CA VAL A 111 3.47 -12.36 5.57
C VAL A 111 3.59 -11.64 4.23
N PHE A 112 3.56 -10.31 4.21
CA PHE A 112 3.75 -9.51 3.00
C PHE A 112 5.10 -9.80 2.34
N TYR A 113 6.18 -9.79 3.13
CA TYR A 113 7.54 -10.09 2.67
C TYR A 113 7.65 -11.51 2.11
N LEU A 114 7.06 -12.51 2.77
CA LEU A 114 7.09 -13.88 2.27
C LEU A 114 6.36 -14.00 0.93
N LEU A 115 5.19 -13.36 0.77
CA LEU A 115 4.47 -13.34 -0.50
C LEU A 115 5.27 -12.62 -1.59
N GLU A 116 5.92 -11.51 -1.25
CA GLU A 116 6.78 -10.77 -2.19
C GLU A 116 8.00 -11.59 -2.61
N SER A 117 8.67 -12.26 -1.67
CA SER A 117 9.79 -13.18 -1.96
C SER A 117 9.39 -14.34 -2.89
N TRP A 118 8.12 -14.76 -2.88
CA TRP A 118 7.62 -15.76 -3.83
C TRP A 118 7.41 -15.18 -5.22
N ILE A 119 6.99 -13.92 -5.31
CA ILE A 119 6.91 -13.21 -6.59
C ILE A 119 8.32 -12.95 -7.15
N ASP A 120 9.30 -12.64 -6.30
CA ASP A 120 10.70 -12.52 -6.72
C ASP A 120 11.21 -13.81 -7.37
N ARG A 121 10.91 -14.96 -6.76
CA ARG A 121 11.23 -16.27 -7.37
C ARG A 121 10.54 -16.48 -8.71
N LEU A 122 9.34 -15.93 -8.93
CA LEU A 122 8.70 -15.97 -10.25
C LEU A 122 9.49 -15.14 -11.26
N GLU A 123 10.03 -13.99 -10.87
CA GLU A 123 10.86 -13.17 -11.75
C GLU A 123 12.13 -13.90 -12.21
N ASP A 124 12.72 -14.77 -11.38
CA ASP A 124 13.87 -15.60 -11.78
C ASP A 124 13.55 -16.54 -12.96
N TYR A 125 12.29 -16.98 -13.09
CA TYR A 125 11.84 -17.82 -14.22
C TYR A 125 11.64 -17.05 -15.53
N GLN A 126 11.85 -15.72 -15.56
CA GLN A 126 11.70 -14.92 -16.78
C GLN A 126 12.55 -15.44 -17.95
N TYR A 127 13.72 -16.03 -17.65
CA TYR A 127 14.64 -16.51 -18.69
C TYR A 127 14.30 -17.90 -19.23
N SER A 128 13.48 -18.68 -18.54
CA SER A 128 13.21 -20.08 -18.87
C SER A 128 11.75 -20.36 -19.19
N PHE A 129 10.82 -19.74 -18.47
CA PHE A 129 9.39 -20.00 -18.58
C PHE A 129 8.77 -19.51 -19.91
N PRO A 130 9.05 -18.29 -20.41
CA PRO A 130 8.52 -17.83 -21.70
C PRO A 130 8.92 -18.73 -22.88
N GLY A 131 10.18 -19.18 -22.90
CA GLY A 131 10.71 -20.09 -23.91
C GLY A 131 10.07 -21.47 -23.84
N TRP A 132 9.95 -22.03 -22.64
CA TRP A 132 9.25 -23.30 -22.40
C TRP A 132 7.76 -23.22 -22.77
N LEU A 133 7.04 -22.19 -22.33
CA LEU A 133 5.62 -22.02 -22.64
C LEU A 133 5.39 -21.94 -24.15
N ARG A 134 6.30 -21.26 -24.86
CA ARG A 134 6.27 -21.18 -26.33
C ARG A 134 6.48 -22.53 -26.99
N SER A 135 7.37 -23.39 -26.46
CA SER A 135 7.64 -24.71 -27.05
C SER A 135 6.42 -25.63 -26.96
N GLU A 136 5.62 -25.48 -25.91
CA GLU A 136 4.38 -26.24 -25.70
C GLU A 136 3.24 -25.80 -26.64
N PHE A 137 3.33 -24.61 -27.24
CA PHE A 137 2.30 -24.15 -28.16
C PHE A 137 2.25 -25.02 -29.43
N PRO A 138 1.06 -25.26 -30.00
CA PRO A 138 0.93 -25.87 -31.32
C PRO A 138 1.67 -25.06 -32.39
N ALA A 139 2.13 -25.73 -33.46
CA ALA A 139 2.92 -25.09 -34.52
C ALA A 139 2.24 -23.86 -35.17
N TRP A 140 0.90 -23.86 -35.26
CA TRP A 140 0.14 -22.73 -35.78
C TRP A 140 0.20 -21.51 -34.86
N LEU A 141 0.15 -21.72 -33.54
CA LEU A 141 0.17 -20.64 -32.54
C LEU A 141 1.59 -20.07 -32.35
N ARG A 142 2.62 -20.91 -32.45
CA ARG A 142 4.04 -20.46 -32.45
C ARG A 142 4.36 -19.51 -33.61
N LYS A 143 3.66 -19.60 -34.73
CA LYS A 143 3.83 -18.67 -35.87
C LYS A 143 3.16 -17.31 -35.62
N LEU A 144 2.10 -17.27 -34.81
CA LEU A 144 1.30 -16.06 -34.56
C LEU A 144 1.83 -15.24 -33.39
N ILE A 145 2.30 -15.92 -32.35
CA ILE A 145 2.87 -15.27 -31.16
C ILE A 145 4.39 -15.25 -31.34
N SER A 146 5.08 -14.18 -30.98
CA SER A 146 6.55 -14.13 -30.95
C SER A 146 7.08 -14.43 -29.54
N GLU A 147 8.30 -14.94 -29.42
CA GLU A 147 8.94 -15.16 -28.11
C GLU A 147 9.07 -13.87 -27.28
N PRO A 148 9.49 -12.72 -27.86
CA PRO A 148 9.51 -11.46 -27.13
C PRO A 148 8.12 -10.99 -26.67
N ALA A 149 7.04 -11.40 -27.36
CA ALA A 149 5.69 -11.08 -26.91
C ALA A 149 5.34 -11.86 -25.63
N ILE A 150 5.68 -13.15 -25.57
CA ILE A 150 5.44 -14.00 -24.38
C ILE A 150 6.27 -13.49 -23.19
N ASP A 151 7.53 -13.15 -23.42
CA ASP A 151 8.41 -12.56 -22.40
C ASP A 151 7.83 -11.25 -21.84
N ARG A 152 7.45 -10.30 -22.71
CA ARG A 152 6.81 -9.04 -22.28
C ARG A 152 5.51 -9.28 -21.52
N THR A 153 4.68 -10.23 -21.97
CA THR A 153 3.44 -10.57 -21.26
C THR A 153 3.73 -11.17 -19.89
N TYR A 154 4.73 -12.06 -19.78
CA TYR A 154 5.16 -12.63 -18.52
C TYR A 154 5.62 -11.54 -17.54
N MET A 155 6.51 -10.66 -17.98
CA MET A 155 7.00 -9.55 -17.17
C MET A 155 5.89 -8.57 -16.77
N LEU A 156 4.92 -8.33 -17.66
CA LEU A 156 3.73 -7.54 -17.34
C LEU A 156 2.88 -8.21 -16.24
N CYS A 157 2.67 -9.53 -16.33
CA CYS A 157 1.94 -10.29 -15.33
C CYS A 157 2.66 -10.24 -13.98
N VAL A 158 3.96 -10.53 -13.92
CA VAL A 158 4.76 -10.47 -12.69
C VAL A 158 4.75 -9.05 -12.11
N SER A 159 4.88 -8.03 -12.95
CA SER A 159 4.79 -6.62 -12.53
C SER A 159 3.42 -6.27 -11.95
N PHE A 160 2.33 -6.73 -12.58
CA PHE A 160 0.97 -6.53 -12.06
C PHE A 160 0.77 -7.25 -10.72
N LEU A 161 1.29 -8.49 -10.60
CA LEU A 161 1.29 -9.26 -9.36
C LEU A 161 1.99 -8.50 -8.23
N ARG A 162 3.23 -8.03 -8.45
CA ARG A 162 4.04 -7.32 -7.44
C ARG A 162 3.46 -5.96 -7.07
N TRP A 163 3.12 -5.14 -8.07
CA TRP A 163 2.84 -3.72 -7.84
C TRP A 163 1.37 -3.37 -7.70
N THR A 164 0.44 -4.27 -8.10
CA THR A 164 -1.00 -4.01 -8.02
C THR A 164 -1.72 -5.08 -7.19
N LEU A 165 -1.63 -6.36 -7.57
CA LEU A 165 -2.42 -7.42 -6.95
C LEU A 165 -2.04 -7.65 -5.47
N LEU A 166 -0.75 -7.85 -5.17
CA LEU A 166 -0.31 -8.11 -3.81
C LEU A 166 -0.61 -6.91 -2.87
N PRO A 167 -0.28 -5.66 -3.22
CA PRO A 167 -0.67 -4.49 -2.43
C PRO A 167 -2.20 -4.34 -2.30
N ALA A 168 -2.98 -4.65 -3.35
CA ALA A 168 -4.44 -4.54 -3.31
C ALA A 168 -5.06 -5.44 -2.24
N LEU A 169 -4.49 -6.64 -2.07
CA LEU A 169 -4.95 -7.62 -1.11
C LEU A 169 -4.42 -7.31 0.30
N MET A 170 -3.15 -6.90 0.40
CA MET A 170 -2.48 -6.80 1.69
C MET A 170 -2.67 -5.46 2.40
N LEU A 171 -2.75 -4.34 1.68
CA LEU A 171 -2.92 -3.02 2.32
C LEU A 171 -4.23 -2.90 3.12
N PRO A 172 -5.39 -3.40 2.66
CA PRO A 172 -6.60 -3.45 3.50
C PRO A 172 -6.40 -4.22 4.80
N LEU A 173 -5.67 -5.34 4.75
CA LEU A 173 -5.34 -6.09 5.95
C LEU A 173 -4.38 -5.31 6.86
N GLY A 174 -3.41 -4.59 6.28
CA GLY A 174 -2.49 -3.72 7.00
C GLY A 174 -3.20 -2.61 7.76
N LEU A 175 -4.19 -1.94 7.15
CA LEU A 175 -5.04 -0.95 7.83
C LEU A 175 -5.84 -1.58 8.98
N LEU A 176 -6.41 -2.77 8.78
CA LEU A 176 -7.14 -3.45 9.84
C LEU A 176 -6.21 -3.81 11.01
N CYS A 177 -4.96 -4.20 10.73
CA CYS A 177 -3.96 -4.47 11.76
C CYS A 177 -3.52 -3.20 12.48
N SER A 178 -3.32 -2.08 11.76
CA SER A 178 -2.93 -0.81 12.38
C SER A 178 -4.04 -0.22 13.26
N ASP A 179 -5.31 -0.42 12.88
CA ASP A 179 -6.46 0.13 13.61
C ASP A 179 -6.94 -0.78 14.75
N LEU A 180 -7.05 -2.09 14.51
CA LEU A 180 -7.67 -3.05 15.44
C LEU A 180 -6.66 -4.03 16.09
N GLY A 181 -5.38 -3.95 15.74
CA GLY A 181 -4.36 -4.88 16.22
C GLY A 181 -4.60 -6.31 15.73
N PHE A 182 -4.45 -7.31 16.61
CA PHE A 182 -4.66 -8.72 16.27
C PHE A 182 -6.10 -9.03 15.79
N ARG A 183 -7.09 -8.26 16.22
CA ARG A 183 -8.47 -8.40 15.73
C ARG A 183 -8.57 -8.09 14.24
N GLY A 184 -7.66 -7.27 13.71
CA GLY A 184 -7.56 -6.97 12.28
C GLY A 184 -7.28 -8.20 11.42
N LEU A 185 -6.40 -9.11 11.89
CA LEU A 185 -6.02 -10.33 11.17
C LEU A 185 -7.19 -11.32 10.99
N VAL A 186 -8.14 -11.32 11.93
CA VAL A 186 -9.32 -12.20 11.88
C VAL A 186 -10.55 -11.51 11.26
N SER A 187 -10.44 -10.22 10.89
CA SER A 187 -11.53 -9.43 10.32
C SER A 187 -11.73 -9.69 8.82
N LEU A 188 -11.75 -10.97 8.41
CA LEU A 188 -11.80 -11.41 7.01
C LEU A 188 -13.04 -10.88 6.26
N ARG A 189 -14.18 -10.74 6.95
CA ARG A 189 -15.40 -10.19 6.33
C ARG A 189 -15.22 -8.72 5.94
N ALA A 190 -14.61 -7.92 6.80
CA ALA A 190 -14.32 -6.51 6.52
C ALA A 190 -13.27 -6.38 5.41
N TRP A 191 -12.19 -7.17 5.51
CA TRP A 191 -11.16 -7.27 4.48
C TRP A 191 -11.73 -7.60 3.10
N TRP A 192 -12.56 -8.66 3.01
CA TRP A 192 -13.15 -9.10 1.74
C TRP A 192 -14.04 -8.01 1.12
N ARG A 193 -14.83 -7.31 1.93
CA ARG A 193 -15.66 -6.19 1.45
C ARG A 193 -14.81 -5.05 0.90
N MET A 194 -13.70 -4.72 1.56
CA MET A 194 -12.75 -3.73 1.05
C MET A 194 -12.15 -4.18 -0.29
N VAL A 195 -11.67 -5.41 -0.39
CA VAL A 195 -11.03 -5.94 -1.61
C VAL A 195 -12.02 -6.04 -2.77
N ARG A 196 -13.31 -6.34 -2.53
CA ARG A 196 -14.31 -6.46 -3.61
C ARG A 196 -14.67 -5.13 -4.28
N SER A 197 -14.28 -4.00 -3.70
CA SER A 197 -14.59 -2.67 -4.21
C SER A 197 -13.80 -2.37 -5.49
N LEU A 198 -14.46 -2.35 -6.66
CA LEU A 198 -13.82 -2.00 -7.94
C LEU A 198 -13.11 -0.64 -7.91
N ARG A 199 -13.62 0.29 -7.11
CA ARG A 199 -12.99 1.59 -6.92
C ARG A 199 -11.62 1.50 -6.24
N TRP A 200 -11.47 0.61 -5.26
CA TRP A 200 -10.18 0.37 -4.61
C TRP A 200 -9.13 -0.07 -5.62
N TRP A 201 -9.49 -1.03 -6.48
CA TRP A 201 -8.63 -1.48 -7.58
C TRP A 201 -8.26 -0.35 -8.54
N PHE A 202 -9.23 0.47 -8.96
CA PHE A 202 -8.96 1.57 -9.86
C PHE A 202 -8.01 2.61 -9.26
N VAL A 203 -8.25 3.03 -8.01
CA VAL A 203 -7.36 4.00 -7.36
C VAL A 203 -5.99 3.41 -7.12
N LEU A 204 -5.90 2.15 -6.69
CA LEU A 204 -4.61 1.50 -6.47
C LEU A 204 -3.82 1.37 -7.77
N PHE A 205 -4.48 1.01 -8.87
CA PHE A 205 -3.86 0.96 -10.19
C PHE A 205 -3.30 2.33 -10.60
N LEU A 206 -4.06 3.42 -10.38
CA LEU A 206 -3.57 4.78 -10.62
C LEU A 206 -2.38 5.13 -9.72
N THR A 207 -2.41 4.76 -8.44
CA THR A 207 -1.28 5.00 -7.53
C THR A 207 -0.07 4.14 -7.85
N ALA A 208 -0.25 2.94 -8.40
CA ALA A 208 0.84 2.10 -8.88
C ALA A 208 1.47 2.69 -10.16
N LEU A 209 0.65 3.23 -11.07
CA LEU A 209 1.18 3.99 -12.20
C LEU A 209 1.97 5.22 -11.73
N LEU A 210 1.48 5.93 -10.71
CA LEU A 210 2.14 7.10 -10.15
C LEU A 210 3.44 6.78 -9.40
N GLY A 211 3.37 5.83 -8.47
CA GLY A 211 4.44 5.50 -7.53
C GLY A 211 5.43 4.44 -8.04
N VAL A 212 5.16 3.79 -9.17
CA VAL A 212 6.06 2.78 -9.74
C VAL A 212 6.41 3.12 -11.18
N PHE A 213 5.40 3.20 -12.06
CA PHE A 213 5.66 3.39 -13.49
C PHE A 213 6.33 4.75 -13.79
N PHE A 214 5.76 5.86 -13.30
CA PHE A 214 6.34 7.17 -13.53
C PHE A 214 7.68 7.37 -12.82
N ILE A 215 7.88 6.76 -11.64
CA ILE A 215 9.19 6.78 -10.97
C ILE A 215 10.22 6.03 -11.82
N ASN A 216 9.90 4.83 -12.32
CA ASN A 216 10.80 4.07 -13.19
C ASN A 216 11.10 4.82 -14.49
N ALA A 217 10.08 5.43 -15.12
CA ALA A 217 10.28 6.25 -16.32
C ALA A 217 11.20 7.45 -16.02
N LEU A 218 11.01 8.12 -14.89
CA LEU A 218 11.84 9.23 -14.43
C LEU A 218 13.28 8.77 -14.16
N MET A 219 13.49 7.62 -13.49
CA MET A 219 14.82 7.06 -13.22
C MET A 219 15.56 6.66 -14.51
N ASN A 220 14.83 6.25 -15.55
CA ASN A 220 15.41 5.92 -16.85
C ASN A 220 15.70 7.16 -17.72
N TRP A 221 15.23 8.35 -17.33
CA TRP A 221 15.50 9.59 -18.05
C TRP A 221 16.90 10.12 -17.74
N LYS A 222 17.89 9.63 -18.50
CA LYS A 222 19.31 10.04 -18.39
C LYS A 222 19.61 11.20 -19.33
N LEU A 223 20.56 12.07 -18.96
CA LEU A 223 21.04 13.09 -19.90
C LEU A 223 21.80 12.45 -21.06
N ASN A 224 21.89 13.17 -22.18
CA ASN A 224 22.67 12.69 -23.32
C ASN A 224 24.15 12.56 -22.92
N PRO A 225 24.74 11.35 -22.98
CA PRO A 225 26.12 11.10 -22.56
C PRO A 225 27.16 11.88 -23.38
N GLN A 226 26.80 12.33 -24.59
CA GLN A 226 27.70 13.08 -25.46
C GLN A 226 27.81 14.57 -25.09
N THR A 227 26.82 15.11 -24.36
CA THR A 227 26.74 16.55 -24.07
C THR A 227 26.79 16.88 -22.59
N ALA A 228 26.51 15.92 -21.71
CA ALA A 228 26.43 16.16 -20.27
C ALA A 228 27.77 15.92 -19.57
N SER A 229 28.16 16.87 -18.71
CA SER A 229 29.29 16.66 -17.79
C SER A 229 28.87 15.72 -16.64
N LEU A 230 29.85 15.09 -16.01
CA LEU A 230 29.62 14.25 -14.81
C LEU A 230 28.93 15.03 -13.68
N GLY A 231 29.25 16.31 -13.52
CA GLY A 231 28.61 17.19 -12.55
C GLY A 231 27.13 17.43 -12.85
N ALA A 232 26.79 17.66 -14.12
CA ALA A 232 25.41 17.82 -14.56
C ALA A 232 24.59 16.54 -14.34
N GLU A 233 25.16 15.36 -14.63
CA GLU A 233 24.48 14.09 -14.39
C GLU A 233 24.25 13.82 -12.90
N LYS A 234 25.19 14.18 -12.01
CA LYS A 234 25.01 14.08 -10.55
C LYS A 234 23.87 14.95 -10.04
N VAL A 235 23.81 16.22 -10.48
CA VAL A 235 22.72 17.13 -10.12
C VAL A 235 21.39 16.62 -10.67
N TRP A 236 21.38 16.15 -11.91
CA TRP A 236 20.19 15.59 -12.55
C TRP A 236 19.68 14.33 -11.86
N LEU A 237 20.59 13.43 -11.45
CA LEU A 237 20.25 12.26 -10.64
C LEU A 237 19.61 12.69 -9.30
N GLY A 238 20.20 13.68 -8.62
CA GLY A 238 19.65 14.22 -7.38
C GLY A 238 18.22 14.77 -7.54
N LEU A 239 17.98 15.56 -8.60
CA LEU A 239 16.64 16.08 -8.92
C LEU A 239 15.63 14.97 -9.22
N ARG A 240 16.02 13.97 -10.01
CA ARG A 240 15.16 12.82 -10.32
C ARG A 240 14.82 12.03 -9.05
N LEU A 241 15.80 11.78 -8.19
CA LEU A 241 15.58 11.10 -6.91
C LEU A 241 14.62 11.87 -6.02
N LEU A 242 14.79 13.19 -5.90
CA LEU A 242 13.87 14.05 -5.14
C LEU A 242 12.45 14.03 -5.72
N ALA A 243 12.31 14.17 -7.03
CA ALA A 243 11.01 14.13 -7.70
C ALA A 243 10.34 12.75 -7.56
N GLY A 244 11.09 11.66 -7.73
CA GLY A 244 10.61 10.30 -7.47
C GLY A 244 10.16 10.11 -6.03
N TYR A 245 10.93 10.62 -5.06
CA TYR A 245 10.58 10.57 -3.65
C TYR A 245 9.26 11.31 -3.33
N ILE A 246 9.07 12.51 -3.89
CA ILE A 246 7.81 13.26 -3.76
C ILE A 246 6.65 12.50 -4.40
N LEU A 247 6.84 11.91 -5.58
CA LEU A 247 5.82 11.09 -6.26
C LEU A 247 5.43 9.85 -5.43
N ALA A 248 6.40 9.19 -4.80
CA ALA A 248 6.16 8.04 -3.94
C ALA A 248 5.30 8.41 -2.73
N ILE A 249 5.63 9.53 -2.05
CA ILE A 249 4.83 10.03 -0.93
C ILE A 249 3.42 10.41 -1.39
N ALA A 250 3.29 11.12 -2.52
CA ALA A 250 1.98 11.47 -3.07
C ALA A 250 1.12 10.23 -3.36
N ALA A 251 1.69 9.23 -4.03
CA ALA A 251 1.01 7.96 -4.32
C ALA A 251 0.58 7.25 -3.03
N TRP A 252 1.44 7.24 -2.01
CA TRP A 252 1.13 6.65 -0.71
C TRP A 252 -0.03 7.35 0.01
N LEU A 253 -0.04 8.68 0.04
CA LEU A 253 -1.10 9.45 0.69
C LEU A 253 -2.47 9.29 0.00
N ILE A 254 -2.48 9.26 -1.33
CA ILE A 254 -3.68 8.96 -2.12
C ILE A 254 -4.19 7.55 -1.78
N THR A 255 -3.28 6.57 -1.69
CA THR A 255 -3.61 5.19 -1.33
C THR A 255 -4.26 5.13 0.05
N CYS A 256 -3.70 5.83 1.05
CA CYS A 256 -4.25 5.90 2.40
C CYS A 256 -5.65 6.52 2.43
N GLY A 257 -5.87 7.62 1.69
CA GLY A 257 -7.18 8.25 1.55
C GLY A 257 -8.22 7.31 0.92
N ALA A 258 -7.82 6.55 -0.10
CA ALA A 258 -8.67 5.58 -0.77
C ALA A 258 -9.03 4.41 0.16
N LEU A 259 -8.05 3.92 0.91
CA LEU A 259 -8.19 2.82 1.85
C LEU A 259 -9.15 3.17 2.99
N ALA A 260 -8.99 4.37 3.56
CA ALA A 260 -9.88 4.92 4.58
C ALA A 260 -11.33 5.04 4.07
N GLY A 261 -11.53 5.65 2.90
CA GLY A 261 -12.86 5.76 2.30
C GLY A 261 -13.51 4.40 1.99
N ASN A 262 -12.70 3.40 1.64
CA ASN A 262 -13.17 2.05 1.37
C ASN A 262 -13.54 1.30 2.67
N ARG A 263 -12.77 1.50 3.75
CA ARG A 263 -13.07 0.97 5.09
C ARG A 263 -14.44 1.43 5.59
N LEU A 264 -14.72 2.74 5.49
CA LEU A 264 -15.99 3.32 5.94
C LEU A 264 -17.20 2.73 5.21
N ARG A 265 -17.08 2.51 3.90
CA ARG A 265 -18.14 1.88 3.11
C ARG A 265 -18.36 0.43 3.52
N ALA A 266 -17.27 -0.33 3.70
CA ALA A 266 -17.36 -1.70 4.15
C ALA A 266 -18.03 -1.82 5.53
N ASP A 267 -17.85 -0.84 6.42
CA ASP A 267 -18.54 -0.77 7.72
C ASP A 267 -20.01 -0.37 7.58
N ALA A 268 -20.32 0.63 6.75
CA ALA A 268 -21.69 1.06 6.49
C ALA A 268 -22.56 -0.09 5.92
N ASP A 269 -22.01 -0.89 5.00
CA ASP A 269 -22.69 -2.07 4.45
C ASP A 269 -23.01 -3.11 5.54
N THR A 270 -22.22 -3.16 6.62
CA THR A 270 -22.49 -4.06 7.77
C THR A 270 -23.65 -3.53 8.60
N ALA A 271 -23.65 -2.24 8.90
CA ALA A 271 -24.70 -1.60 9.69
C ALA A 271 -26.06 -1.65 8.99
N GLY A 272 -26.08 -1.43 7.67
CA GLY A 272 -27.30 -1.54 6.85
C GLY A 272 -27.88 -2.96 6.78
N ALA A 273 -27.03 -4.00 6.78
CA ALA A 273 -27.47 -5.38 6.80
C ALA A 273 -28.06 -5.81 8.16
N VAL A 274 -27.56 -5.25 9.27
CA VAL A 274 -28.07 -5.54 10.62
C VAL A 274 -29.42 -4.84 10.89
N ALA A 275 -29.67 -3.68 10.28
CA ALA A 275 -30.96 -2.99 10.40
C ALA A 275 -32.12 -3.67 9.64
N ALA A 276 -31.82 -4.62 8.73
CA ALA A 276 -32.79 -5.28 7.87
C ALA A 276 -33.35 -6.61 8.43
N THR A 277 -32.99 -7.02 9.65
CA THR A 277 -33.65 -8.17 10.30
C THR A 277 -35.10 -7.79 10.62
N PRO A 278 -36.11 -8.49 10.04
CA PRO A 278 -37.51 -8.15 10.28
C PRO A 278 -37.83 -8.36 11.75
N VAL A 279 -38.40 -7.33 12.38
CA VAL A 279 -39.02 -7.45 13.71
C VAL A 279 -40.02 -8.59 13.64
N PRO A 280 -39.93 -9.64 14.49
CA PRO A 280 -40.91 -10.72 14.47
C PRO A 280 -42.29 -10.12 14.70
N ALA A 281 -43.22 -10.41 13.78
CA ALA A 281 -44.59 -9.93 13.86
C ALA A 281 -45.18 -10.29 15.23
N PRO A 282 -45.90 -9.37 15.89
CA PRO A 282 -46.52 -9.66 17.17
C PRO A 282 -47.46 -10.85 17.02
N VAL A 283 -47.22 -11.90 17.80
CA VAL A 283 -48.09 -13.07 17.88
C VAL A 283 -49.46 -12.57 18.36
N PRO A 284 -50.55 -12.76 17.61
CA PRO A 284 -51.86 -12.36 18.07
C PRO A 284 -52.20 -13.19 19.31
N VAL A 285 -52.33 -12.51 20.45
CA VAL A 285 -52.82 -13.11 21.69
C VAL A 285 -54.27 -13.50 21.42
N ALA A 286 -54.52 -14.81 21.33
CA ALA A 286 -55.87 -15.34 21.26
C ALA A 286 -56.64 -14.84 22.49
N SER A 287 -57.70 -14.07 22.24
CA SER A 287 -58.65 -13.67 23.25
C SER A 287 -59.30 -14.92 23.83
N ALA A 288 -58.92 -15.26 25.07
CA ALA A 288 -59.62 -16.24 25.87
C ALA A 288 -61.06 -15.74 26.08
N LYS A 289 -62.02 -16.41 25.45
CA LYS A 289 -63.44 -16.26 25.79
C LYS A 289 -63.69 -17.00 27.11
N ALA A 290 -64.19 -16.26 28.08
CA ALA A 290 -64.88 -16.78 29.27
C ALA A 290 -66.28 -17.27 28.89
#